data_AF-A0A3E0G846-F1
#
_entry.id   AF-A0A3E0G846-F1
#
_cell.length_a   1.000
_cell.length_b   1.000
_cell.length_c   1.000
_cell.angle_alpha   90.00
_cell.angle_beta   90.00
_cell.angle_gamma   90.00
#
_symmetry.space_group_name_H-M   'P 1'
#
loop_
_entity.id
_entity.type
_entity.pdbx_description
1 polymer ?
#
loop_
_entity_poly.entity_id
_entity_poly.type
_entity_poly.pdbx_seq_one_letter_code
_entity_poly.pdbx_strand_id
1 'polypeptide(L)'
;MTDSDAIAFDDARFYSIPMTTRFRGITTREGALLRGPNGWGEFCPFDDYDDAVAATWLGTAVEQCTLGWPAPVRDRIPINCTVPAVGPEQAHEIVANSGCGTAKVKVADHPDSLGEDMARLEAARDALGPNGKVRVDANAVWDVDTAIRHIQQLERAAGGLEYVEQPCRTIAELAAVRRKVDVRIAADESIRRAEDPLKVAVAGAADVAVIKCTPLGGVRRAMRVAEAAGLPVVVSSALETSVGLAAQLALAAALPELDFACGLGTLSLLTGDVVAADESFRVVDGHLPAPVKAPTPNPELLDRYAMTDPERLSWWRDRVSRVRAVLDEA
;
A
#
# COMPACT_ATOMS: atom_id res chain seq x y z
N MET A 1 -9.02 -22.20 7.67
CA MET A 1 -10.30 -21.58 7.32
C MET A 1 -10.49 -20.41 8.25
N THR A 2 -10.63 -19.21 7.70
CA THR A 2 -11.07 -18.02 8.44
C THR A 2 -12.54 -18.20 8.79
N ASP A 3 -12.91 -17.96 10.05
CA ASP A 3 -14.28 -18.14 10.55
C ASP A 3 -15.03 -16.80 10.48
N SER A 4 -15.64 -16.50 9.34
CA SER A 4 -16.43 -15.28 9.13
C SER A 4 -17.68 -15.25 10.03
N ASP A 5 -18.18 -16.41 10.47
CA ASP A 5 -19.35 -16.51 11.36
C ASP A 5 -19.06 -16.01 12.79
N ALA A 6 -17.78 -15.93 13.17
CA ALA A 6 -17.35 -15.36 14.44
C ALA A 6 -17.36 -13.81 14.47
N ILE A 7 -17.74 -13.14 13.37
CA ILE A 7 -17.74 -11.68 13.23
C ILE A 7 -19.17 -11.15 13.28
N ALA A 8 -19.41 -10.17 14.15
CA ALA A 8 -20.65 -9.40 14.18
C ALA A 8 -20.63 -8.31 13.08
N PHE A 9 -20.93 -8.69 11.85
CA PHE A 9 -20.93 -7.76 10.71
C PHE A 9 -21.95 -6.62 10.84
N ASP A 10 -23.05 -6.84 11.55
CA ASP A 10 -24.06 -5.80 11.81
C ASP A 10 -23.53 -4.68 12.74
N ASP A 11 -22.48 -4.97 13.51
CA ASP A 11 -21.81 -4.01 14.39
C ASP A 11 -20.65 -3.26 13.69
N ALA A 12 -20.48 -3.45 12.37
CA ALA A 12 -19.43 -2.79 11.61
C ALA A 12 -19.48 -1.26 11.76
N ARG A 13 -18.32 -0.66 12.00
CA ARG A 13 -18.16 0.80 12.09
C ARG A 13 -17.60 1.34 10.79
N PHE A 14 -18.33 2.25 10.14
CA PHE A 14 -17.93 2.84 8.86
C PHE A 14 -17.31 4.21 9.08
N TYR A 15 -16.14 4.43 8.48
CA TYR A 15 -15.41 5.69 8.58
C TYR A 15 -15.24 6.36 7.22
N SER A 16 -15.05 7.68 7.25
CA SER A 16 -14.68 8.51 6.12
C SER A 16 -13.68 9.56 6.59
N ILE A 17 -12.40 9.40 6.21
CA ILE A 17 -11.29 10.24 6.66
C ILE A 17 -10.79 11.09 5.49
N PRO A 18 -10.84 12.42 5.57
CA PRO A 18 -10.27 13.29 4.55
C PRO A 18 -8.76 13.05 4.40
N MET A 19 -8.24 13.19 3.18
CA MET A 19 -6.82 13.07 2.88
C MET A 19 -6.14 14.44 2.87
N THR A 20 -4.84 14.48 3.16
CA THR A 20 -4.06 15.73 3.16
C THR A 20 -3.76 16.24 1.76
N THR A 21 -3.83 15.37 0.76
CA THR A 21 -3.72 15.69 -0.66
C THR A 21 -4.44 14.63 -1.49
N ARG A 22 -4.69 14.93 -2.77
CA ARG A 22 -5.21 13.94 -3.70
C ARG A 22 -4.16 12.86 -3.94
N PHE A 23 -4.54 11.60 -3.74
CA PHE A 23 -3.63 10.47 -3.97
C PHE A 23 -4.43 9.28 -4.49
N ARG A 24 -3.92 8.61 -5.53
CA ARG A 24 -4.63 7.51 -6.22
C ARG A 24 -6.06 7.90 -6.67
N GLY A 25 -6.24 9.16 -7.09
CA GLY A 25 -7.51 9.68 -7.59
C GLY A 25 -8.55 10.07 -6.52
N ILE A 26 -8.29 9.79 -5.25
CA ILE A 26 -9.22 10.05 -4.13
C ILE A 26 -8.73 11.21 -3.25
N THR A 27 -9.66 11.85 -2.55
CA THR A 27 -9.41 12.89 -1.54
C THR A 27 -9.95 12.52 -0.15
N THR A 28 -10.61 11.36 -0.06
CA THR A 28 -11.21 10.84 1.15
C THR A 28 -11.01 9.33 1.17
N ARG A 29 -10.60 8.80 2.32
CA ARG A 29 -10.41 7.37 2.53
C ARG A 29 -11.54 6.81 3.38
N GLU A 30 -12.22 5.82 2.83
CA GLU A 30 -13.36 5.17 3.48
C GLU A 30 -13.09 3.69 3.71
N GLY A 31 -13.83 3.12 4.66
CA GLY A 31 -13.81 1.69 4.96
C GLY A 31 -14.70 1.33 6.13
N ALA A 32 -14.69 0.05 6.48
CA ALA A 32 -15.39 -0.54 7.60
C ALA A 32 -14.40 -1.20 8.56
N LEU A 33 -14.63 -1.04 9.86
CA LEU A 33 -13.92 -1.75 10.91
C LEU A 33 -14.79 -2.87 11.45
N LEU A 34 -14.22 -4.07 11.48
CA LEU A 34 -14.89 -5.30 11.88
C LEU A 34 -14.29 -5.78 13.20
N ARG A 35 -15.14 -6.18 14.14
CA ARG A 35 -14.72 -6.74 15.42
C ARG A 35 -14.91 -8.26 15.41
N GLY A 36 -13.87 -8.98 15.79
CA GLY A 36 -13.87 -10.43 15.94
C GLY A 36 -13.20 -10.87 17.25
N PRO A 37 -13.08 -12.18 17.49
CA PRO A 37 -12.54 -12.74 18.73
C PRO A 37 -11.07 -12.36 19.00
N ASN A 38 -10.30 -12.04 17.96
CA ASN A 38 -8.89 -11.64 18.05
C ASN A 38 -8.68 -10.12 17.90
N GLY A 39 -9.74 -9.31 18.00
CA GLY A 39 -9.65 -7.84 17.96
C GLY A 39 -10.30 -7.24 16.72
N TRP A 40 -9.58 -6.38 16.01
CA TRP A 40 -10.13 -5.55 14.94
C TRP A 40 -9.47 -5.84 13.59
N GLY A 41 -10.27 -5.76 12.53
CA GLY A 41 -9.84 -5.85 11.14
C GLY A 41 -10.42 -4.70 10.33
N GLU A 42 -9.76 -4.37 9.22
CA GLU A 42 -10.18 -3.25 8.36
C GLU A 42 -10.54 -3.75 6.95
N PHE A 43 -11.78 -3.49 6.55
CA PHE A 43 -12.27 -3.73 5.21
C PHE A 43 -12.39 -2.40 4.46
N CYS A 44 -11.44 -2.12 3.58
CA CYS A 44 -11.36 -0.83 2.91
C CYS A 44 -11.04 -0.94 1.39
N PRO A 45 -11.69 -1.79 0.59
CA PRO A 45 -11.46 -1.79 -0.86
C PRO A 45 -11.85 -0.44 -1.50
N PHE A 46 -11.08 0.00 -2.49
CA PHE A 46 -11.44 1.17 -3.30
C PHE A 46 -12.75 0.95 -4.08
N ASP A 47 -13.42 2.03 -4.45
CA ASP A 47 -14.71 2.01 -5.17
C ASP A 47 -14.64 1.34 -6.54
N ASP A 48 -13.48 1.34 -7.19
CA ASP A 48 -13.27 0.74 -8.51
C ASP A 48 -13.18 -0.80 -8.48
N TYR A 49 -13.18 -1.42 -7.29
CA TYR A 49 -13.17 -2.88 -7.15
C TYR A 49 -14.58 -3.47 -7.09
N ASP A 50 -14.80 -4.48 -7.93
CA ASP A 50 -15.96 -5.35 -7.85
C ASP A 50 -15.96 -6.22 -6.58
N ASP A 51 -17.06 -6.92 -6.36
CA ASP A 51 -17.25 -7.71 -5.14
C ASP A 51 -16.28 -8.90 -5.05
N ALA A 52 -15.82 -9.46 -6.18
CA ALA A 52 -14.86 -10.57 -6.22
C ALA A 52 -13.45 -10.12 -5.79
N VAL A 53 -12.99 -8.97 -6.29
CA VAL A 53 -11.73 -8.38 -5.83
C VAL A 53 -11.86 -7.91 -4.38
N ALA A 54 -12.99 -7.31 -4.00
CA ALA A 54 -13.22 -6.88 -2.62
C ALA A 54 -13.27 -8.06 -1.63
N ALA A 55 -13.64 -9.28 -2.05
CA ALA A 55 -13.67 -10.45 -1.16
C ALA A 55 -12.29 -10.79 -0.60
N THR A 56 -11.21 -10.59 -1.36
CA THR A 56 -9.85 -10.77 -0.82
C THR A 56 -9.51 -9.72 0.24
N TRP A 57 -9.97 -8.47 0.06
CA TRP A 57 -9.81 -7.44 1.08
C TRP A 57 -10.54 -7.80 2.37
N LEU A 58 -11.76 -8.33 2.23
CA LEU A 58 -12.52 -8.81 3.37
C LEU A 58 -11.82 -9.99 4.05
N GLY A 59 -11.28 -10.95 3.28
CA GLY A 59 -10.50 -12.07 3.83
C GLY A 59 -9.32 -11.62 4.69
N THR A 60 -8.64 -10.51 4.33
CA THR A 60 -7.62 -9.89 5.19
C THR A 60 -8.22 -9.40 6.50
N ALA A 61 -9.31 -8.63 6.44
CA ALA A 61 -9.98 -8.11 7.63
C ALA A 61 -10.43 -9.25 8.56
N VAL A 62 -10.97 -10.34 8.01
CA VAL A 62 -11.35 -11.54 8.76
C VAL A 62 -10.13 -12.19 9.41
N GLU A 63 -9.02 -12.40 8.70
CA GLU A 63 -7.79 -12.95 9.30
C GLU A 63 -7.30 -12.10 10.48
N GLN A 64 -7.29 -10.76 10.31
CA GLN A 64 -6.87 -9.83 11.36
C GLN A 64 -7.68 -10.02 12.65
N CYS A 65 -9.01 -10.05 12.54
CA CYS A 65 -9.89 -10.05 13.71
C CYS A 65 -10.28 -11.45 14.21
N THR A 66 -9.92 -12.54 13.53
CA THR A 66 -10.28 -13.92 13.97
C THR A 66 -9.09 -14.82 14.29
N LEU A 67 -7.95 -14.67 13.60
CA LEU A 67 -6.83 -15.61 13.70
C LEU A 67 -5.55 -14.97 14.25
N GLY A 68 -5.26 -13.73 13.88
CA GLY A 68 -3.97 -13.09 14.15
C GLY A 68 -2.89 -13.53 13.16
N TRP A 69 -1.66 -13.06 13.38
CA TRP A 69 -0.58 -13.16 12.38
C TRP A 69 0.53 -14.15 12.76
N PRO A 70 1.33 -14.61 11.79
CA PRO A 70 2.59 -15.30 12.07
C PRO A 70 3.49 -14.49 13.00
N ALA A 71 4.30 -15.17 13.80
CA ALA A 71 5.21 -14.52 14.73
C ALA A 71 6.23 -13.65 13.97
N PRO A 72 6.54 -12.44 14.47
CA PRO A 72 7.52 -11.58 13.85
C PRO A 72 8.92 -12.16 14.04
N VAL A 73 9.79 -11.97 13.04
CA VAL A 73 11.24 -12.26 13.12
C VAL A 73 12.08 -10.99 13.30
N ARG A 74 11.41 -9.83 13.44
CA ARG A 74 12.02 -8.51 13.71
C ARG A 74 11.03 -7.60 14.43
N ASP A 75 11.56 -6.67 15.23
CA ASP A 75 10.75 -5.74 16.04
C ASP A 75 10.53 -4.37 15.38
N ARG A 76 11.39 -4.00 14.43
CA ARG A 76 11.35 -2.71 13.73
C ARG A 76 11.36 -2.93 12.22
N ILE A 77 10.52 -2.18 11.53
CA ILE A 77 10.33 -2.27 10.08
C ILE A 77 10.82 -0.94 9.47
N PRO A 78 11.83 -0.96 8.57
CA PRO A 78 12.29 0.24 7.89
C PRO A 78 11.23 0.72 6.91
N ILE A 79 10.95 2.02 6.88
CA ILE A 79 9.87 2.63 6.11
C ILE A 79 10.42 3.62 5.08
N ASN A 80 9.86 3.62 3.87
CA ASN A 80 10.05 4.73 2.94
C ASN A 80 8.97 5.80 3.17
N CYS A 81 9.32 7.08 2.97
CA CYS A 81 8.30 8.12 2.87
C CYS A 81 7.61 8.04 1.51
N THR A 82 6.33 8.41 1.45
CA THR A 82 5.54 8.44 0.23
C THR A 82 5.33 9.89 -0.16
N VAL A 83 5.84 10.28 -1.33
CA VAL A 83 5.75 11.63 -1.88
C VAL A 83 4.69 11.65 -2.99
N PRO A 84 3.53 12.30 -2.77
CA PRO A 84 2.47 12.43 -3.76
C PRO A 84 2.89 13.30 -4.97
N ALA A 85 2.00 13.45 -5.96
CA ALA A 85 2.20 14.33 -7.11
C ALA A 85 2.02 15.81 -6.69
N VAL A 86 2.97 16.32 -5.92
CA VAL A 86 3.00 17.70 -5.40
C VAL A 86 4.12 18.53 -6.04
N GLY A 87 4.18 19.83 -5.76
CA GLY A 87 5.30 20.67 -6.20
C GLY A 87 6.63 20.28 -5.53
N PRO A 88 7.78 20.70 -6.11
CA PRO A 88 9.11 20.35 -5.61
C PRO A 88 9.36 20.81 -4.17
N GLU A 89 8.90 22.01 -3.79
CA GLU A 89 9.06 22.53 -2.42
C GLU A 89 8.38 21.63 -1.39
N GLN A 90 7.11 21.27 -1.63
CA GLN A 90 6.36 20.37 -0.75
C GLN A 90 6.97 18.96 -0.74
N ALA A 91 7.50 18.49 -1.87
CA ALA A 91 8.18 17.20 -1.93
C ALA A 91 9.46 17.19 -1.07
N HIS A 92 10.26 18.26 -1.11
CA HIS A 92 11.42 18.43 -0.25
C HIS A 92 11.01 18.39 1.23
N GLU A 93 9.98 19.14 1.62
CA GLU A 93 9.48 19.17 3.01
C GLU A 93 8.98 17.81 3.50
N ILE A 94 8.23 17.07 2.68
CA ILE A 94 7.76 15.72 3.01
C ILE A 94 8.95 14.81 3.31
N VAL A 95 9.98 14.85 2.46
CA VAL A 95 11.16 14.01 2.59
C VAL A 95 11.98 14.40 3.82
N ALA A 96 12.30 15.69 3.96
CA ALA A 96 13.12 16.21 5.05
C ALA A 96 12.51 15.92 6.44
N ASN A 97 11.19 15.98 6.55
CA ASN A 97 10.47 15.74 7.81
C ASN A 97 10.14 14.26 8.05
N SER A 98 10.46 13.35 7.12
CA SER A 98 10.05 11.95 7.23
C SER A 98 10.90 11.10 8.18
N GLY A 99 12.16 11.47 8.40
CA GLY A 99 13.15 10.64 9.07
C GLY A 99 13.54 9.37 8.29
N CYS A 100 13.04 9.18 7.07
CA CYS A 100 13.27 8.00 6.24
C CYS A 100 14.57 8.15 5.41
N GLY A 101 15.31 7.05 5.23
CA GLY A 101 16.43 6.99 4.28
C GLY A 101 16.02 6.74 2.82
N THR A 102 14.71 6.55 2.58
CA THR A 102 14.15 6.19 1.27
C THR A 102 12.87 6.99 1.00
N ALA A 103 12.70 7.47 -0.23
CA ALA A 103 11.48 8.13 -0.71
C ALA A 103 10.92 7.39 -1.93
N LYS A 104 9.61 7.16 -1.94
CA LYS A 104 8.86 6.75 -3.15
C LYS A 104 8.08 7.94 -3.68
N VAL A 105 8.43 8.37 -4.89
CA VAL A 105 7.88 9.56 -5.54
C VAL A 105 6.85 9.17 -6.58
N LYS A 106 5.64 9.72 -6.48
CA LYS A 106 4.61 9.55 -7.50
C LYS A 106 5.00 10.33 -8.76
N VAL A 107 4.88 9.65 -9.90
CA VAL A 107 5.08 10.21 -11.24
C VAL A 107 3.89 9.87 -12.14
N ALA A 108 3.85 10.48 -13.33
CA ALA A 108 2.82 10.23 -14.34
C ALA A 108 1.40 10.61 -13.91
N ASP A 109 1.23 11.72 -13.18
CA ASP A 109 -0.09 12.16 -12.71
C ASP A 109 -0.99 12.65 -13.87
N HIS A 110 -0.39 13.24 -14.90
CA HIS A 110 -1.03 13.61 -16.16
C HIS A 110 -0.05 13.48 -17.36
N PRO A 111 -0.52 13.51 -18.62
CA PRO A 111 0.32 13.23 -19.79
C PRO A 111 1.60 14.08 -19.92
N ASP A 112 1.55 15.33 -19.47
CA ASP A 112 2.66 16.30 -19.56
C ASP A 112 3.48 16.45 -18.25
N SER A 113 3.27 15.56 -17.28
CA SER A 113 3.83 15.69 -15.92
C SER A 113 5.35 15.46 -15.82
N LEU A 114 6.02 14.97 -16.88
CA LEU A 114 7.45 14.58 -16.81
C LEU A 114 8.36 15.68 -16.25
N GLY A 115 8.18 16.93 -16.67
CA GLY A 115 9.00 18.04 -16.17
C GLY A 115 8.78 18.29 -14.67
N GLU A 116 7.54 18.19 -14.21
CA GLU A 116 7.17 18.32 -12.80
C GLU A 116 7.67 17.13 -11.98
N ASP A 117 7.59 15.93 -12.55
CA ASP A 117 8.11 14.69 -11.97
C ASP A 117 9.63 14.76 -11.74
N MET A 118 10.37 15.29 -12.73
CA MET A 118 11.81 15.50 -12.61
C MET A 118 12.15 16.52 -11.51
N ALA A 119 11.48 17.68 -11.49
CA ALA A 119 11.69 18.68 -10.45
C ALA A 119 11.37 18.13 -9.04
N ARG A 120 10.32 17.30 -8.92
CA ARG A 120 9.97 16.62 -7.68
C ARG A 120 11.04 15.63 -7.23
N LEU A 121 11.63 14.88 -8.17
CA LEU A 121 12.71 13.94 -7.88
C LEU A 121 14.00 14.63 -7.45
N GLU A 122 14.36 15.74 -8.11
CA GLU A 122 15.52 16.55 -7.74
C GLU A 122 15.37 17.09 -6.31
N ALA A 123 14.19 17.62 -5.97
CA ALA A 123 13.89 18.10 -4.63
C ALA A 123 13.91 16.98 -3.57
N ALA A 124 13.38 15.80 -3.89
CA ALA A 124 13.43 14.64 -3.01
C ALA A 124 14.86 14.12 -2.81
N ARG A 125 15.70 14.12 -3.87
CA ARG A 125 17.12 13.77 -3.81
C ARG A 125 17.88 14.75 -2.93
N ASP A 126 17.65 16.05 -3.10
CA ASP A 126 18.29 17.10 -2.30
C ASP A 126 18.00 16.90 -0.80
N ALA A 127 16.74 16.67 -0.43
CA ALA A 127 16.33 16.41 0.95
C ALA A 127 16.89 15.11 1.54
N LEU A 128 16.98 14.03 0.74
CA LEU A 128 17.54 12.74 1.17
C LEU A 128 19.07 12.74 1.27
N GLY A 129 19.73 13.63 0.55
CA GLY A 129 21.17 13.62 0.34
C GLY A 129 21.66 12.49 -0.60
N PRO A 130 22.99 12.39 -0.80
CA PRO A 130 23.58 11.53 -1.83
C PRO A 130 23.43 10.02 -1.56
N ASN A 131 23.24 9.62 -0.29
CA ASN A 131 23.14 8.21 0.09
C ASN A 131 21.71 7.68 0.14
N GLY A 132 20.70 8.57 0.13
CA GLY A 132 19.31 8.16 0.21
C GLY A 132 18.85 7.40 -1.03
N LYS A 133 17.76 6.66 -0.91
CA LYS A 133 17.20 5.85 -1.99
C LYS A 133 15.94 6.51 -2.55
N VAL A 134 15.89 6.68 -3.86
CA VAL A 134 14.73 7.26 -4.55
C VAL A 134 14.09 6.19 -5.42
N ARG A 135 12.77 6.04 -5.31
CA ARG A 135 11.95 5.16 -6.14
C ARG A 135 10.90 5.99 -6.82
N VAL A 136 10.41 5.52 -7.97
CA VAL A 136 9.25 6.12 -8.63
C VAL A 136 8.11 5.12 -8.78
N ASP A 137 6.88 5.62 -8.78
CA ASP A 137 5.67 4.82 -9.03
C ASP A 137 4.81 5.48 -10.10
N ALA A 138 4.70 4.82 -11.25
CA ALA A 138 3.93 5.30 -12.40
C ALA A 138 2.51 4.71 -12.48
N ASN A 139 2.15 3.76 -11.60
CA ASN A 139 0.86 3.06 -11.59
C ASN A 139 0.34 2.65 -12.98
N ALA A 140 1.19 1.99 -13.76
CA ALA A 140 0.85 1.39 -15.04
C ALA A 140 0.38 2.38 -16.12
N VAL A 141 0.77 3.65 -16.03
CA VAL A 141 0.26 4.69 -16.94
C VAL A 141 0.92 4.65 -18.32
N TRP A 142 2.19 4.27 -18.42
CA TRP A 142 2.95 4.40 -19.66
C TRP A 142 2.84 3.18 -20.58
N ASP A 143 2.90 3.44 -21.88
CA ASP A 143 3.31 2.42 -22.86
C ASP A 143 4.83 2.15 -22.75
N VAL A 144 5.31 1.10 -23.42
CA VAL A 144 6.69 0.63 -23.35
C VAL A 144 7.69 1.70 -23.79
N ASP A 145 7.46 2.36 -24.92
CA ASP A 145 8.42 3.30 -25.49
C ASP A 145 8.51 4.57 -24.63
N THR A 146 7.36 5.03 -24.14
CA THR A 146 7.27 6.15 -23.19
C THR A 146 7.96 5.81 -21.88
N ALA A 147 7.74 4.63 -21.31
CA ALA A 147 8.40 4.18 -20.10
C ALA A 147 9.93 4.19 -20.23
N ILE A 148 10.47 3.64 -21.32
CA ILE A 148 11.93 3.60 -21.55
C ILE A 148 12.52 5.02 -21.57
N ARG A 149 11.89 5.96 -22.31
CA ARG A 149 12.36 7.34 -22.40
C ARG A 149 12.24 8.10 -21.07
N HIS A 150 11.15 7.88 -20.33
CA HIS A 150 10.93 8.57 -19.06
C HIS A 150 11.85 8.05 -17.96
N ILE A 151 12.03 6.73 -17.84
CA ILE A 151 12.92 6.13 -16.84
C ILE A 151 14.34 6.70 -16.94
N GLN A 152 14.88 6.85 -18.15
CA GLN A 152 16.22 7.44 -18.35
C GLN A 152 16.34 8.89 -17.86
N GLN A 153 15.27 9.69 -18.00
CA GLN A 153 15.26 11.08 -17.57
C GLN A 153 15.04 11.20 -16.06
N LEU A 154 14.11 10.42 -15.52
CA LEU A 154 13.83 10.34 -14.08
C LEU A 154 15.03 9.80 -13.31
N GLU A 155 15.77 8.83 -13.86
CA GLU A 155 17.00 8.31 -13.26
C GLU A 155 18.07 9.40 -13.10
N ARG A 156 18.24 10.23 -14.12
CA ARG A 156 19.18 11.37 -14.08
C ARG A 156 18.74 12.41 -13.06
N ALA A 157 17.47 12.80 -13.08
CA ALA A 157 16.89 13.78 -12.15
C ALA A 157 17.02 13.30 -10.68
N ALA A 158 16.78 12.02 -10.43
CA ALA A 158 16.90 11.41 -9.11
C ALA A 158 18.35 11.16 -8.67
N GLY A 159 19.36 11.36 -9.53
CA GLY A 159 20.74 10.97 -9.23
C GLY A 159 20.90 9.46 -8.99
N GLY A 160 20.12 8.65 -9.71
CA GLY A 160 20.01 7.20 -9.52
C GLY A 160 18.72 6.78 -8.81
N LEU A 161 18.02 5.81 -9.41
CA LEU A 161 16.81 5.20 -8.86
C LEU A 161 17.11 3.82 -8.27
N GLU A 162 16.48 3.50 -7.14
CA GLU A 162 16.53 2.15 -6.56
C GLU A 162 15.71 1.15 -7.38
N TYR A 163 14.51 1.57 -7.80
CA TYR A 163 13.66 0.87 -8.78
C TYR A 163 12.56 1.79 -9.33
N VAL A 164 11.90 1.34 -10.40
CA VAL A 164 10.68 1.92 -10.99
C VAL A 164 9.52 0.94 -10.76
N GLU A 165 8.49 1.37 -10.03
CA GLU A 165 7.29 0.59 -9.72
C GLU A 165 6.25 0.72 -10.83
N GLN A 166 5.86 -0.45 -11.37
CA GLN A 166 4.79 -0.65 -12.34
C GLN A 166 4.76 0.43 -13.44
N PRO A 167 5.77 0.53 -14.32
CA PRO A 167 5.76 1.52 -15.41
C PRO A 167 4.60 1.30 -16.40
N CYS A 168 4.28 0.04 -16.70
CA CYS A 168 3.30 -0.36 -17.73
C CYS A 168 2.19 -1.26 -17.17
N ARG A 169 1.16 -1.52 -17.97
CA ARG A 169 -0.06 -2.25 -17.55
C ARG A 169 0.15 -3.75 -17.44
N THR A 170 0.84 -4.34 -18.41
CA THR A 170 0.90 -5.79 -18.56
C THR A 170 2.30 -6.35 -18.26
N ILE A 171 2.34 -7.62 -17.85
CA ILE A 171 3.59 -8.35 -17.60
C ILE A 171 4.51 -8.34 -18.83
N ALA A 172 3.94 -8.47 -20.04
CA ALA A 172 4.70 -8.45 -21.28
C ALA A 172 5.37 -7.10 -21.55
N GLU A 173 4.66 -5.99 -21.27
CA GLU A 173 5.20 -4.65 -21.38
C GLU A 173 6.30 -4.40 -20.33
N LEU A 174 6.08 -4.83 -19.07
CA LEU A 174 7.11 -4.76 -18.03
C LEU A 174 8.40 -5.49 -18.44
N ALA A 175 8.27 -6.72 -18.97
CA ALA A 175 9.41 -7.48 -19.47
C ALA A 175 10.11 -6.78 -20.65
N ALA A 176 9.37 -6.10 -21.52
CA ALA A 176 9.93 -5.33 -22.62
C ALA A 176 10.73 -4.11 -22.12
N VAL A 177 10.20 -3.36 -21.16
CA VAL A 177 10.90 -2.24 -20.52
C VAL A 177 12.14 -2.72 -19.79
N ARG A 178 12.04 -3.76 -18.96
CA ARG A 178 13.14 -4.31 -18.15
C ARG A 178 14.35 -4.74 -19.00
N ARG A 179 14.14 -5.22 -20.23
CA ARG A 179 15.23 -5.57 -21.16
C ARG A 179 15.96 -4.37 -21.76
N LYS A 180 15.47 -3.15 -21.55
CA LYS A 180 15.94 -1.92 -22.22
C LYS A 180 16.42 -0.84 -21.25
N VAL A 181 16.33 -1.06 -19.95
CA VAL A 181 16.77 -0.12 -18.91
C VAL A 181 17.64 -0.86 -17.88
N ASP A 182 18.58 -0.14 -17.28
CA ASP A 182 19.47 -0.71 -16.25
C ASP A 182 18.85 -0.61 -14.83
N VAL A 183 17.88 0.30 -14.64
CA VAL A 183 17.14 0.46 -13.38
C VAL A 183 16.23 -0.75 -13.16
N ARG A 184 16.18 -1.24 -11.91
CA ARG A 184 15.28 -2.34 -11.50
C ARG A 184 13.81 -1.99 -11.77
N ILE A 185 13.04 -2.96 -12.23
CA ILE A 185 11.59 -2.85 -12.38
C ILE A 185 10.89 -3.58 -11.22
N ALA A 186 10.00 -2.90 -10.51
CA ALA A 186 9.15 -3.50 -9.49
C ALA A 186 7.72 -3.71 -10.04
N ALA A 187 7.10 -4.84 -9.73
CA ALA A 187 5.71 -5.14 -10.10
C ALA A 187 4.77 -5.03 -8.88
N ASP A 188 3.67 -4.30 -9.02
CA ASP A 188 2.58 -4.17 -8.03
C ASP A 188 1.26 -4.68 -8.59
N GLU A 189 0.60 -3.91 -9.47
CA GLU A 189 -0.65 -4.29 -10.14
C GLU A 189 -0.57 -5.68 -10.78
N SER A 190 0.56 -5.98 -11.44
CA SER A 190 0.77 -7.27 -12.11
C SER A 190 0.93 -8.45 -11.16
N ILE A 191 1.11 -8.22 -9.86
CA ILE A 191 1.10 -9.26 -8.82
C ILE A 191 -0.28 -9.32 -8.17
N ARG A 192 -0.76 -8.21 -7.62
CA ARG A 192 -1.95 -8.20 -6.77
C ARG A 192 -3.28 -8.40 -7.51
N ARG A 193 -3.32 -8.16 -8.83
CA ARG A 193 -4.50 -8.39 -9.68
C ARG A 193 -4.35 -9.63 -10.58
N ALA A 194 -3.24 -10.37 -10.49
CA ALA A 194 -3.04 -11.54 -11.31
C ALA A 194 -3.78 -12.76 -10.75
N GLU A 195 -4.42 -13.52 -11.65
CA GLU A 195 -4.92 -14.86 -11.34
C GLU A 195 -3.80 -15.79 -10.85
N ASP A 196 -2.60 -15.61 -11.43
CA ASP A 196 -1.40 -16.32 -11.05
C ASP A 196 -0.22 -15.34 -10.87
N PRO A 197 0.08 -14.96 -9.61
CA PRO A 197 1.22 -14.10 -9.28
C PRO A 197 2.58 -14.64 -9.75
N LEU A 198 2.72 -15.96 -9.97
CA LEU A 198 3.97 -16.58 -10.43
C LEU A 198 4.36 -16.14 -11.84
N LYS A 199 3.38 -15.74 -12.67
CA LYS A 199 3.62 -15.35 -14.07
C LYS A 199 4.61 -14.18 -14.20
N VAL A 200 4.69 -13.30 -13.20
CA VAL A 200 5.62 -12.16 -13.21
C VAL A 200 7.08 -12.63 -13.17
N ALA A 201 7.38 -13.55 -12.27
CA ALA A 201 8.72 -14.11 -12.10
C ALA A 201 9.10 -14.99 -13.28
N VAL A 202 8.20 -15.87 -13.72
CA VAL A 202 8.41 -16.76 -14.87
C VAL A 202 8.67 -15.98 -16.16
N ALA A 203 7.99 -14.84 -16.36
CA ALA A 203 8.20 -13.99 -17.53
C ALA A 203 9.49 -13.14 -17.47
N GLY A 204 10.22 -13.16 -16.35
CA GLY A 204 11.38 -12.28 -16.13
C GLY A 204 11.03 -10.80 -16.21
N ALA A 205 9.81 -10.44 -15.77
CA ALA A 205 9.20 -9.14 -16.00
C ALA A 205 9.53 -8.10 -14.91
N ALA A 206 10.03 -8.54 -13.75
CA ALA A 206 10.38 -7.67 -12.64
C ALA A 206 11.62 -8.18 -11.89
N ASP A 207 12.29 -7.26 -11.21
CA ASP A 207 13.40 -7.50 -10.28
C ASP A 207 12.92 -7.48 -8.82
N VAL A 208 11.79 -6.83 -8.54
CA VAL A 208 11.23 -6.66 -7.20
C VAL A 208 9.72 -6.92 -7.23
N ALA A 209 9.23 -7.66 -6.25
CA ALA A 209 7.80 -7.91 -6.04
C ALA A 209 7.25 -6.97 -4.96
N VAL A 210 6.27 -6.13 -5.31
CA VAL A 210 5.53 -5.33 -4.34
C VAL A 210 4.38 -6.18 -3.79
N ILE A 211 4.38 -6.37 -2.48
CA ILE A 211 3.41 -7.22 -1.78
C ILE A 211 2.56 -6.36 -0.84
N LYS A 212 1.25 -6.52 -0.95
CA LYS A 212 0.25 -5.85 -0.11
C LYS A 212 -0.69 -6.92 0.41
N CYS A 213 -0.70 -7.22 1.71
CA CYS A 213 -1.51 -8.32 2.24
C CYS A 213 -3.02 -8.05 2.08
N THR A 214 -3.45 -6.80 2.19
CA THR A 214 -4.86 -6.40 2.09
C THR A 214 -5.52 -6.86 0.79
N PRO A 215 -5.05 -6.50 -0.41
CA PRO A 215 -5.60 -7.03 -1.65
C PRO A 215 -5.27 -8.52 -1.90
N LEU A 216 -4.28 -9.08 -1.18
CA LEU A 216 -3.89 -10.48 -1.31
C LEU A 216 -4.62 -11.43 -0.36
N GLY A 217 -5.59 -10.99 0.44
CA GLY A 217 -6.35 -11.91 1.30
C GLY A 217 -5.58 -12.42 2.51
N GLY A 218 -4.80 -11.56 3.14
CA GLY A 218 -4.20 -11.82 4.44
C GLY A 218 -2.69 -11.99 4.41
N VAL A 219 -2.09 -11.87 5.59
CA VAL A 219 -0.64 -11.98 5.84
C VAL A 219 -0.14 -13.35 5.41
N ARG A 220 -0.82 -14.44 5.79
CA ARG A 220 -0.37 -15.80 5.42
C ARG A 220 -0.42 -16.05 3.92
N ARG A 221 -1.47 -15.57 3.23
CA ARG A 221 -1.57 -15.69 1.77
C ARG A 221 -0.49 -14.85 1.10
N ALA A 222 -0.28 -13.63 1.58
CA ALA A 222 0.77 -12.76 1.06
C ALA A 222 2.18 -13.33 1.25
N MET A 223 2.47 -14.00 2.37
CA MET A 223 3.74 -14.72 2.56
C MET A 223 3.93 -15.86 1.56
N ARG A 224 2.88 -16.66 1.30
CA ARG A 224 2.94 -17.70 0.25
C ARG A 224 3.17 -17.09 -1.14
N VAL A 225 2.53 -15.96 -1.44
CA VAL A 225 2.75 -15.24 -2.71
C VAL A 225 4.17 -14.71 -2.80
N ALA A 226 4.72 -14.15 -1.72
CA ALA A 226 6.10 -13.68 -1.64
C ALA A 226 7.12 -14.81 -1.88
N GLU A 227 6.94 -15.96 -1.20
CA GLU A 227 7.78 -17.15 -1.38
C GLU A 227 7.70 -17.66 -2.83
N ALA A 228 6.47 -17.78 -3.35
CA ALA A 228 6.21 -18.29 -4.69
C ALA A 228 6.80 -17.35 -5.77
N ALA A 229 6.76 -16.03 -5.56
CA ALA A 229 7.31 -15.06 -6.49
C ALA A 229 8.82 -15.24 -6.70
N GLY A 230 9.58 -15.74 -5.72
CA GLY A 230 11.01 -16.01 -5.87
C GLY A 230 11.85 -14.79 -6.24
N LEU A 231 11.36 -13.59 -5.93
CA LEU A 231 12.02 -12.30 -6.15
C LEU A 231 12.21 -11.59 -4.81
N PRO A 232 13.18 -10.67 -4.71
CA PRO A 232 13.23 -9.70 -3.61
C PRO A 232 11.86 -9.00 -3.44
N VAL A 233 11.40 -8.89 -2.19
CA VAL A 233 10.06 -8.37 -1.86
C VAL A 233 10.15 -7.02 -1.16
N VAL A 234 9.21 -6.13 -1.47
CA VAL A 234 8.92 -4.93 -0.69
C VAL A 234 7.45 -4.94 -0.27
N VAL A 235 7.19 -4.70 1.01
CA VAL A 235 5.81 -4.59 1.51
C VAL A 235 5.32 -3.15 1.36
N SER A 236 4.06 -2.96 0.96
CA SER A 236 3.47 -1.64 0.75
C SER A 236 2.02 -1.61 1.23
N SER A 237 1.52 -0.43 1.54
CA SER A 237 0.14 -0.25 2.00
C SER A 237 -0.84 -0.05 0.84
N ALA A 238 -2.12 -0.19 1.15
CA ALA A 238 -3.24 0.18 0.30
C ALA A 238 -4.08 1.31 0.92
N LEU A 239 -3.41 2.24 1.61
CA LEU A 239 -4.00 3.40 2.30
C LEU A 239 -4.94 3.03 3.43
N GLU A 240 -4.58 2.02 4.22
CA GLU A 240 -5.33 1.64 5.41
C GLU A 240 -5.21 2.70 6.53
N THR A 241 -6.12 2.64 7.51
CA THR A 241 -5.90 3.27 8.83
C THR A 241 -4.88 2.45 9.62
N SER A 242 -4.55 2.84 10.87
CA SER A 242 -3.66 2.02 11.70
C SER A 242 -4.18 0.60 11.93
N VAL A 243 -5.49 0.37 11.87
CA VAL A 243 -6.08 -0.96 12.04
C VAL A 243 -5.65 -1.90 10.91
N GLY A 244 -5.88 -1.52 9.65
CA GLY A 244 -5.47 -2.30 8.48
C GLY A 244 -3.96 -2.30 8.25
N LEU A 245 -3.28 -1.18 8.52
CA LEU A 245 -1.82 -1.07 8.38
C LEU A 245 -1.07 -2.06 9.29
N ALA A 246 -1.67 -2.43 10.43
CA ALA A 246 -1.12 -3.43 11.33
C ALA A 246 -0.87 -4.77 10.64
N ALA A 247 -1.73 -5.21 9.71
CA ALA A 247 -1.54 -6.45 8.96
C ALA A 247 -0.33 -6.36 8.01
N GLN A 248 -0.13 -5.20 7.39
CA GLN A 248 1.00 -4.97 6.49
C GLN A 248 2.32 -4.93 7.27
N LEU A 249 2.32 -4.31 8.45
CA LEU A 249 3.47 -4.32 9.36
C LEU A 249 3.76 -5.74 9.86
N ALA A 250 2.73 -6.53 10.20
CA ALA A 250 2.89 -7.92 10.59
C ALA A 250 3.46 -8.79 9.46
N LEU A 251 3.02 -8.58 8.21
CA LEU A 251 3.62 -9.20 7.03
C LEU A 251 5.11 -8.84 6.92
N ALA A 252 5.43 -7.54 6.95
CA ALA A 252 6.82 -7.08 6.88
C ALA A 252 7.67 -7.66 8.03
N ALA A 253 7.11 -7.79 9.22
CA ALA A 253 7.79 -8.36 10.37
C ALA A 253 8.00 -9.88 10.28
N ALA A 254 7.15 -10.60 9.55
CA ALA A 254 7.20 -12.07 9.43
C ALA A 254 8.02 -12.56 8.22
N LEU A 255 8.29 -11.72 7.22
CA LEU A 255 9.12 -12.10 6.06
C LEU A 255 10.57 -12.44 6.50
N PRO A 256 11.27 -13.39 5.85
CA PRO A 256 12.65 -13.71 6.24
C PRO A 256 13.63 -12.53 6.10
N GLU A 257 13.48 -11.77 5.02
CA GLU A 257 14.36 -10.65 4.65
C GLU A 257 13.53 -9.42 4.25
N LEU A 258 14.10 -8.24 4.44
CA LEU A 258 13.54 -6.96 3.99
C LEU A 258 14.67 -6.14 3.33
N ASP A 259 14.97 -6.43 2.07
CA ASP A 259 16.01 -5.75 1.30
C ASP A 259 15.69 -4.27 1.03
N PHE A 260 14.41 -3.92 1.13
CA PHE A 260 13.86 -2.62 0.79
C PHE A 260 13.06 -2.06 1.96
N ALA A 261 13.22 -0.76 2.23
CA ALA A 261 12.32 -0.03 3.13
C ALA A 261 10.87 -0.15 2.63
N CYS A 262 9.91 -0.40 3.53
CA CYS A 262 8.53 -0.72 3.20
C CYS A 262 7.68 0.54 2.97
N GLY A 263 6.73 0.47 2.05
CA GLY A 263 5.78 1.53 1.69
C GLY A 263 4.63 1.68 2.68
N LEU A 264 4.93 1.72 3.98
CA LEU A 264 3.93 1.71 5.06
C LEU A 264 3.79 3.07 5.76
N GLY A 265 4.54 4.09 5.34
CA GLY A 265 4.43 5.46 5.85
C GLY A 265 3.24 6.24 5.31
N THR A 266 2.13 5.58 4.96
CA THR A 266 0.99 6.21 4.26
C THR A 266 -0.02 6.91 5.15
N LEU A 267 0.04 6.71 6.47
CA LEU A 267 -0.84 7.41 7.42
C LEU A 267 -0.68 8.94 7.36
N SER A 268 0.46 9.45 6.90
CA SER A 268 0.68 10.90 6.66
C SER A 268 -0.20 11.47 5.54
N LEU A 269 -0.79 10.61 4.70
CA LEU A 269 -1.72 11.01 3.65
C LEU A 269 -3.15 11.19 4.17
N LEU A 270 -3.43 10.78 5.41
CA LEU A 270 -4.72 10.95 6.06
C LEU A 270 -4.68 12.14 7.02
N THR A 271 -5.77 12.90 7.10
CA THR A 271 -5.89 14.02 8.06
C THR A 271 -5.99 13.55 9.51
N GLY A 272 -6.26 12.26 9.73
CA GLY A 272 -6.24 11.63 11.04
C GLY A 272 -6.33 10.11 10.95
N ASP A 273 -6.70 9.50 12.05
CA ASP A 273 -6.72 8.04 12.24
C ASP A 273 -7.86 7.67 13.20
N VAL A 274 -8.18 6.38 13.29
CA VAL A 274 -9.27 5.85 14.14
C VAL A 274 -8.78 5.34 15.50
N VAL A 275 -7.50 5.46 15.81
CA VAL A 275 -6.87 4.98 17.05
C VAL A 275 -6.19 6.12 17.81
N ALA A 276 -5.94 5.92 19.10
CA ALA A 276 -5.26 6.91 19.93
C ALA A 276 -3.86 7.25 19.38
N ALA A 277 -3.37 8.46 19.67
CA ALA A 277 -2.15 8.98 19.06
C ALA A 277 -0.89 8.14 19.36
N ASP A 278 -0.84 7.50 20.53
CA ASP A 278 0.21 6.59 20.99
C ASP A 278 0.11 5.17 20.40
N GLU A 279 -1.06 4.79 19.88
CA GLU A 279 -1.29 3.54 19.15
C GLU A 279 -1.26 3.71 17.62
N SER A 280 -1.22 4.96 17.12
CA SER A 280 -1.19 5.29 15.70
C SER A 280 0.19 5.00 15.11
N PHE A 281 0.24 4.28 13.99
CA PHE A 281 1.49 3.90 13.30
C PHE A 281 2.09 5.06 12.50
N ARG A 282 2.38 6.18 13.17
CA ARG A 282 3.14 7.30 12.60
C ARG A 282 4.63 6.97 12.61
N VAL A 283 5.30 7.26 11.50
CA VAL A 283 6.73 6.94 11.33
C VAL A 283 7.56 7.72 12.33
N VAL A 284 8.48 7.03 13.01
CA VAL A 284 9.47 7.62 13.91
C VAL A 284 10.86 7.14 13.51
N ASP A 285 11.76 8.08 13.22
CA ASP A 285 13.12 7.81 12.73
C ASP A 285 13.17 6.83 11.56
N GLY A 286 12.24 6.95 10.61
CA GLY A 286 12.16 6.09 9.43
C GLY A 286 11.74 4.65 9.71
N HIS A 287 11.16 4.36 10.88
CA HIS A 287 10.74 3.02 11.28
C HIS A 287 9.33 2.99 11.84
N LEU A 288 8.73 1.79 11.81
CA LEU A 288 7.52 1.44 12.52
C LEU A 288 7.72 0.14 13.33
N PRO A 289 7.00 -0.05 14.45
CA PRO A 289 7.11 -1.26 15.26
C PRO A 289 6.39 -2.44 14.60
N ALA A 290 6.83 -3.66 14.91
CA ALA A 290 6.12 -4.88 14.57
C ALA A 290 4.92 -5.09 15.51
N PRO A 291 3.67 -5.07 15.03
CA PRO A 291 2.51 -5.32 15.86
C PRO A 291 2.27 -6.81 16.05
N VAL A 292 1.80 -7.19 17.24
CA VAL A 292 1.31 -8.55 17.52
C VAL A 292 -0.21 -8.67 17.38
N LYS A 293 -0.92 -7.53 17.39
CA LYS A 293 -2.35 -7.40 17.15
C LYS A 293 -2.66 -6.02 16.56
N ALA A 294 -3.84 -5.86 15.97
CA ALA A 294 -4.29 -4.54 15.53
C ALA A 294 -4.58 -3.62 16.74
N PRO A 295 -4.29 -2.32 16.64
CA PRO A 295 -4.66 -1.35 17.67
C PRO A 295 -6.18 -1.26 17.81
N THR A 296 -6.65 -0.88 19.01
CA THR A 296 -8.09 -0.77 19.27
C THR A 296 -8.60 0.59 18.81
N PRO A 297 -9.65 0.65 17.97
CA PRO A 297 -10.27 1.92 17.60
C PRO A 297 -10.74 2.71 18.82
N ASN A 298 -10.42 3.99 18.83
CA ASN A 298 -10.84 4.93 19.87
C ASN A 298 -12.27 5.41 19.57
N PRO A 299 -13.23 5.28 20.51
CA PRO A 299 -14.63 5.66 20.28
C PRO A 299 -14.83 7.11 19.82
N GLU A 300 -14.11 8.07 20.41
CA GLU A 300 -14.24 9.50 20.05
C GLU A 300 -13.74 9.77 18.62
N LEU A 301 -12.69 9.06 18.19
CA LEU A 301 -12.18 9.18 16.83
C LEU A 301 -13.08 8.47 15.81
N LEU A 302 -13.70 7.34 16.20
CA LEU A 302 -14.74 6.71 15.39
C LEU A 302 -15.95 7.60 15.18
N ASP A 303 -16.35 8.35 16.20
CA ASP A 303 -17.46 9.30 16.08
C ASP A 303 -17.04 10.53 15.25
N ARG A 304 -15.81 11.02 15.41
CA ARG A 304 -15.25 12.13 14.61
C ARG A 304 -15.20 11.82 13.12
N TYR A 305 -14.75 10.62 12.76
CA TYR A 305 -14.58 10.18 11.37
C TYR A 305 -15.73 9.30 10.90
N ALA A 306 -16.87 9.28 11.62
CA ALA A 306 -18.02 8.49 11.24
C ALA A 306 -18.52 8.89 9.85
N MET A 307 -18.91 7.90 9.06
CA MET A 307 -19.63 8.16 7.81
C MET A 307 -21.05 8.66 8.13
N THR A 308 -21.32 9.92 7.82
CA THR A 308 -22.61 10.58 8.16
C THR A 308 -23.61 10.62 7.02
N ASP A 309 -23.18 10.44 5.76
CA ASP A 309 -24.08 10.40 4.61
C ASP A 309 -24.89 9.10 4.61
N PRO A 310 -26.24 9.15 4.74
CA PRO A 310 -27.08 7.96 4.80
C PRO A 310 -27.04 7.08 3.54
N GLU A 311 -26.94 7.70 2.35
CA GLU A 311 -26.90 6.95 1.10
C GLU A 311 -25.60 6.18 0.97
N ARG A 312 -24.48 6.85 1.28
CA ARG A 312 -23.15 6.24 1.28
C ARG A 312 -23.02 5.15 2.34
N LEU A 313 -23.60 5.36 3.52
CA LEU A 313 -23.64 4.35 4.58
C LEU A 313 -24.47 3.13 4.19
N SER A 314 -25.61 3.31 3.53
CA SER A 314 -26.39 2.20 2.97
C SER A 314 -25.58 1.42 1.95
N TRP A 315 -24.90 2.12 1.04
CA TRP A 315 -24.06 1.49 0.03
C TRP A 315 -22.95 0.64 0.64
N TRP A 316 -22.26 1.13 1.69
CA TRP A 316 -21.22 0.38 2.37
C TRP A 316 -21.74 -0.86 3.11
N ARG A 317 -22.91 -0.76 3.77
CA ARG A 317 -23.57 -1.92 4.39
C ARG A 317 -23.92 -2.97 3.35
N ASP A 318 -24.54 -2.56 2.24
CA ASP A 318 -24.89 -3.46 1.15
C ASP A 318 -23.63 -4.10 0.54
N ARG A 319 -22.55 -3.33 0.39
CA ARG A 319 -21.27 -3.83 -0.12
C ARG A 319 -20.67 -4.88 0.81
N VAL A 320 -20.61 -4.63 2.12
CA VAL A 320 -20.13 -5.62 3.10
C VAL A 320 -20.93 -6.91 3.00
N SER A 321 -22.27 -6.82 2.93
CA SER A 321 -23.14 -8.00 2.80
C SER A 321 -22.90 -8.79 1.51
N ARG A 322 -22.82 -8.12 0.35
CA ARG A 322 -22.55 -8.80 -0.94
C ARG A 322 -21.16 -9.43 -0.97
N VAL A 323 -20.14 -8.71 -0.50
CA VAL A 323 -18.76 -9.18 -0.50
C VAL A 323 -18.56 -10.35 0.47
N ARG A 324 -19.25 -10.33 1.61
CA ARG A 324 -19.28 -11.48 2.53
C ARG A 324 -19.83 -12.73 1.84
N ALA A 325 -20.96 -12.62 1.13
CA ALA A 325 -21.51 -13.76 0.42
C ALA A 325 -20.53 -14.37 -0.60
N VAL A 326 -19.78 -13.52 -1.33
CA VAL A 326 -18.73 -13.98 -2.24
C VAL A 326 -17.58 -14.67 -1.50
N LEU A 327 -17.17 -14.14 -0.34
CA LEU A 327 -16.10 -14.75 0.48
C LEU A 327 -16.51 -16.12 1.04
N ASP A 328 -17.77 -16.27 1.47
CA ASP A 328 -18.28 -17.51 2.06
C ASP A 328 -18.46 -18.64 1.00
N GLU A 329 -18.53 -18.29 -0.29
CA GLU A 329 -18.60 -19.24 -1.42
C GLU A 329 -17.22 -19.73 -1.93
N ALA A 330 -16.12 -19.08 -1.52
CA ALA A 330 -14.76 -19.29 -2.04
C ALA A 330 -13.91 -20.30 -1.23
#